data_AF-A0A850CNY7-F1
#
_entry.id   AF-A0A850CNY7-F1
#
_cell.length_a   1.000
_cell.length_b   1.000
_cell.length_c   1.000
_cell.angle_alpha   90.00
_cell.angle_beta   90.00
_cell.angle_gamma   90.00
#
_symmetry.space_group_name_H-M   'P 1'
#
loop_
_entity.id
_entity.type
_entity.pdbx_description
1 polymer ?
#
loop_
_entity_poly.entity_id
_entity_poly.type
_entity_poly.pdbx_seq_one_letter_code
_entity_poly.pdbx_strand_id
1 'polypeptide(L)'
;MDLHPRPPLQGGLPPLETSDGHILPVVEIACDESGFSGTNLLDTATPVITHASVDLGRDEAAHLVEEVRAGFPWLLGEFKSGQLLRGPRARESLEPLLAALTDRAHVQVVDKELFLVTRVVDLLLSEPSYAAGTSLSSELRPAALALYRAGRTRGRDWDAFLSSFVELVRTKKRQQPVRRILDAFFHARDALADGLDADAGVDAGTVLAGLTRTRTRAVLARLVHDDPAVPPPLEPMLPALAETVLFWSGGRRQVLV
;
A
#
# COMPACT_ATOMS: atom_id res chain seq x y z
N MET A 1 25.56 -32.41 9.59
CA MET A 1 24.29 -32.25 8.85
C MET A 1 24.38 -30.86 8.24
N ASP A 2 24.99 -30.81 7.06
CA ASP A 2 25.48 -29.56 6.49
C ASP A 2 24.31 -28.73 5.94
N LEU A 3 24.09 -27.56 6.57
CA LEU A 3 23.20 -26.52 6.08
C LEU A 3 23.90 -25.81 4.91
N HIS A 4 23.83 -26.39 3.72
CA HIS A 4 24.16 -25.64 2.52
C HIS A 4 23.09 -24.57 2.27
N PRO A 5 23.46 -23.28 2.13
CA PRO A 5 22.51 -22.23 1.80
C PRO A 5 21.96 -22.50 0.40
N ARG A 6 20.62 -22.57 0.30
CA ARG A 6 19.94 -22.70 -0.99
C ARG A 6 20.13 -21.40 -1.79
N PRO A 7 20.48 -21.46 -3.07
CA PRO A 7 20.51 -20.28 -3.91
C PRO A 7 19.08 -19.72 -4.06
N PRO A 8 18.89 -18.39 -4.07
CA PRO A 8 17.56 -17.80 -4.22
C PRO A 8 16.98 -18.16 -5.59
N LEU A 9 15.70 -18.51 -5.60
CA LEU A 9 14.94 -18.63 -6.85
C LEU A 9 14.75 -17.21 -7.39
N GLN A 10 15.52 -16.87 -8.43
CA GLN A 10 15.54 -15.58 -9.15
C GLN A 10 15.96 -14.34 -8.34
N GLY A 11 17.20 -13.89 -8.55
CA GLY A 11 17.58 -12.49 -8.39
C GLY A 11 17.74 -11.95 -6.96
N GLY A 12 17.55 -12.78 -5.92
CA GLY A 12 17.77 -12.39 -4.54
C GLY A 12 19.22 -12.01 -4.25
N LEU A 13 19.42 -10.92 -3.48
CA LEU A 13 20.73 -10.59 -2.92
C LEU A 13 21.23 -11.75 -2.04
N PRO A 14 22.54 -12.03 -2.03
CA PRO A 14 23.10 -13.09 -1.18
C PRO A 14 22.79 -12.83 0.31
N PRO A 15 22.84 -13.87 1.16
CA PRO A 15 22.66 -13.73 2.59
C PRO A 15 23.57 -12.64 3.17
N LEU A 16 23.01 -11.67 3.88
CA LEU A 16 23.78 -10.62 4.53
C LEU A 16 24.55 -11.21 5.73
N GLU A 17 25.88 -11.13 5.67
CA GLU A 17 26.74 -11.38 6.81
C GLU A 17 26.72 -10.16 7.73
N THR A 18 26.47 -10.36 9.03
CA THR A 18 26.61 -9.27 10.01
C THR A 18 28.08 -8.92 10.20
N SER A 19 28.36 -7.74 10.76
CA SER A 19 29.72 -7.28 11.08
C SER A 19 30.54 -8.26 11.94
N ASP A 20 29.88 -9.20 12.61
CA ASP A 20 30.46 -10.26 13.46
C ASP A 20 30.59 -11.62 12.74
N GLY A 21 30.33 -11.70 11.43
CA GLY A 21 30.45 -12.91 10.61
C GLY A 21 29.31 -13.92 10.76
N HIS A 22 28.18 -13.53 11.38
CA HIS A 22 27.00 -14.38 11.48
C HIS A 22 26.06 -14.15 10.28
N ILE A 23 25.69 -15.22 9.59
CA ILE A 23 24.67 -15.18 8.53
C ILE A 23 23.30 -14.99 9.18
N LEU A 24 22.56 -13.95 8.78
CA LEU A 24 21.20 -13.77 9.25
C LEU A 24 20.31 -14.94 8.79
N PRO A 25 19.39 -15.44 9.63
CA PRO A 25 18.41 -16.42 9.18
C PRO A 25 17.60 -15.85 8.01
N VAL A 26 17.37 -16.64 6.97
CA VAL A 26 16.58 -16.27 5.79
C VAL A 26 15.16 -16.82 5.92
N VAL A 27 14.17 -16.02 5.59
CA VAL A 27 12.78 -16.45 5.35
C VAL A 27 12.43 -16.19 3.89
N GLU A 28 11.91 -17.22 3.21
CA GLU A 28 11.40 -17.12 1.84
C GLU A 28 9.88 -17.01 1.92
N ILE A 29 9.33 -15.95 1.34
CA ILE A 29 7.89 -15.69 1.34
C ILE A 29 7.36 -15.64 -0.09
N ALA A 30 6.14 -16.11 -0.28
CA ALA A 30 5.41 -15.88 -1.52
C ALA A 30 4.41 -14.74 -1.32
N CYS A 31 4.30 -13.83 -2.29
CA CYS A 31 3.39 -12.70 -2.25
C CYS A 31 2.35 -12.77 -3.39
N ASP A 32 1.17 -12.20 -3.14
CA ASP A 32 0.14 -11.98 -4.16
C ASP A 32 -0.67 -10.71 -3.85
N GLU A 33 -1.20 -10.07 -4.88
CA GLU A 33 -1.98 -8.84 -4.79
C GLU A 33 -3.42 -9.02 -5.27
N SER A 34 -4.35 -8.33 -4.60
CA SER A 34 -5.75 -8.24 -5.07
C SER A 34 -6.28 -6.81 -4.96
N GLY A 35 -7.23 -6.46 -5.82
CA GLY A 35 -7.83 -5.12 -5.87
C GLY A 35 -6.94 -4.04 -6.51
N PHE A 36 -5.77 -4.43 -7.04
CA PHE A 36 -4.87 -3.53 -7.75
C PHE A 36 -5.36 -3.30 -9.20
N SER A 37 -5.86 -2.10 -9.47
CA SER A 37 -6.30 -1.64 -10.80
C SER A 37 -5.28 -0.68 -11.44
N GLY A 38 -3.99 -0.87 -11.13
CA GLY A 38 -2.93 0.06 -11.51
C GLY A 38 -3.09 1.40 -10.80
N THR A 39 -2.89 2.50 -11.55
CA THR A 39 -2.98 3.85 -10.98
C THR A 39 -4.40 4.33 -10.69
N ASN A 40 -5.45 3.52 -10.93
CA ASN A 40 -6.84 3.93 -10.71
C ASN A 40 -7.28 3.75 -9.24
N LEU A 41 -6.74 4.61 -8.38
CA LEU A 41 -6.94 4.53 -6.93
C LEU A 41 -8.28 5.08 -6.43
N LEU A 42 -9.13 5.60 -7.32
CA LEU A 42 -10.45 6.16 -6.98
C LEU A 42 -11.60 5.28 -7.47
N ASP A 43 -11.31 4.05 -7.90
CA ASP A 43 -12.34 3.08 -8.24
C ASP A 43 -13.06 2.58 -6.97
N THR A 44 -14.31 3.02 -6.81
CA THR A 44 -15.15 2.68 -5.66
C THR A 44 -15.60 1.21 -5.65
N ALA A 45 -15.51 0.49 -6.78
CA ALA A 45 -15.85 -0.94 -6.82
C ALA A 45 -14.84 -1.80 -6.04
N THR A 46 -13.59 -1.33 -5.91
CA THR A 46 -12.54 -1.97 -5.11
C THR A 46 -11.86 -0.91 -4.24
N PRO A 47 -12.42 -0.55 -3.07
CA PRO A 47 -11.91 0.54 -2.24
C PRO A 47 -10.58 0.22 -1.55
N VAL A 48 -10.19 -1.06 -1.54
CA VAL A 48 -8.98 -1.56 -0.91
C VAL A 48 -8.09 -2.30 -1.91
N ILE A 49 -6.79 -2.28 -1.64
CA ILE A 49 -5.83 -3.20 -2.23
C ILE A 49 -5.35 -4.10 -1.10
N THR A 50 -5.24 -5.40 -1.37
CA THR A 50 -4.64 -6.35 -0.44
C THR A 50 -3.33 -6.83 -1.00
N HIS A 51 -2.28 -6.81 -0.19
CA HIS A 51 -1.02 -7.48 -0.48
C HIS A 51 -0.84 -8.56 0.59
N ALA A 52 -0.93 -9.81 0.17
CA ALA A 52 -0.83 -10.98 1.03
C ALA A 52 0.56 -11.61 0.86
N SER A 53 1.09 -12.14 1.95
CA SER A 53 2.37 -12.83 1.97
C SER A 53 2.29 -14.05 2.88
N VAL A 54 2.95 -15.14 2.50
CA VAL A 54 2.98 -16.40 3.27
C VAL A 54 4.39 -16.97 3.33
N ASP A 55 4.76 -17.50 4.48
CA ASP A 55 5.95 -18.32 4.67
C ASP A 55 5.54 -19.79 4.50
N LEU A 56 5.48 -20.26 3.25
CA LEU A 56 5.13 -21.63 2.88
C LEU A 56 6.11 -22.19 1.86
N GLY A 57 6.64 -23.38 2.12
CA GLY A 57 7.38 -24.14 1.11
C GLY A 57 6.45 -24.59 -0.02
N ARG A 58 7.00 -24.77 -1.23
CA ARG A 58 6.24 -25.22 -2.40
C ARG A 58 5.43 -26.50 -2.15
N ASP A 59 6.03 -27.48 -1.48
CA ASP A 59 5.38 -28.78 -1.24
C ASP A 59 4.26 -28.66 -0.20
N GLU A 60 4.45 -27.87 0.87
CA GLU A 60 3.40 -27.56 1.84
C GLU A 60 2.24 -26.81 1.17
N ALA A 61 2.54 -25.81 0.35
CA ALA A 61 1.53 -25.05 -0.38
C ALA A 61 0.72 -25.96 -1.33
N ALA A 62 1.39 -26.88 -2.03
CA ALA A 62 0.72 -27.85 -2.90
C ALA A 62 -0.24 -28.75 -2.10
N HIS A 63 0.22 -29.28 -0.96
CA HIS A 63 -0.61 -30.11 -0.08
C HIS A 63 -1.84 -29.35 0.44
N LEU A 64 -1.66 -28.11 0.92
CA LEU A 64 -2.79 -27.28 1.38
C LEU A 64 -3.79 -26.98 0.27
N VAL A 65 -3.32 -26.72 -0.95
CA VAL A 65 -4.19 -26.50 -2.11
C VAL A 65 -4.97 -27.77 -2.48
N GLU A 66 -4.37 -28.95 -2.36
CA GLU A 66 -5.05 -30.23 -2.57
C GLU A 66 -6.13 -30.50 -1.52
N GLU A 67 -5.84 -30.22 -0.24
CA GLU A 67 -6.83 -30.34 0.84
C GLU A 67 -8.04 -29.42 0.61
N VAL A 68 -7.79 -28.16 0.25
CA VAL A 68 -8.87 -27.23 -0.12
C VAL A 68 -9.65 -27.77 -1.32
N ARG A 69 -8.96 -28.31 -2.33
CA ARG A 69 -9.61 -28.86 -3.54
C ARG A 69 -10.49 -30.06 -3.25
N ALA A 70 -10.15 -30.90 -2.27
CA ALA A 70 -11.00 -32.01 -1.84
C ALA A 70 -12.38 -31.52 -1.31
N GLY A 71 -12.46 -30.30 -0.77
CA GLY A 71 -13.70 -29.64 -0.36
C GLY A 71 -14.53 -29.07 -1.52
N PHE A 72 -13.90 -28.83 -2.67
CA PHE A 72 -14.50 -28.22 -3.87
C PHE A 72 -14.17 -28.99 -5.16
N PRO A 73 -14.52 -30.29 -5.28
CA PRO A 73 -14.14 -31.09 -6.44
C PRO A 73 -14.73 -30.58 -7.77
N TRP A 74 -15.77 -29.74 -7.72
CA TRP A 74 -16.38 -29.10 -8.89
C TRP A 74 -15.67 -27.81 -9.36
N LEU A 75 -14.75 -27.26 -8.57
CA LEU A 75 -13.94 -26.10 -8.98
C LEU A 75 -12.70 -26.59 -9.74
N LEU A 76 -12.78 -26.52 -11.06
CA LEU A 76 -11.67 -26.84 -11.96
C LEU A 76 -10.76 -25.62 -12.12
N GLY A 77 -9.43 -25.84 -12.10
CA GLY A 77 -8.44 -24.78 -12.32
C GLY A 77 -8.09 -23.98 -11.06
N GLU A 78 -7.82 -22.69 -11.25
CA GLU A 78 -7.39 -21.73 -10.22
C GLU A 78 -8.54 -21.37 -9.27
N PHE A 79 -8.25 -21.29 -7.96
CA PHE A 79 -9.24 -20.85 -6.99
C PHE A 79 -9.41 -19.33 -7.03
N LYS A 80 -10.58 -18.88 -7.48
CA LYS A 80 -10.99 -17.48 -7.32
C LYS A 80 -11.72 -17.30 -6.00
N SER A 81 -11.28 -16.32 -5.19
CA SER A 81 -11.84 -16.00 -3.87
C SER A 81 -13.36 -15.86 -3.89
N GLY A 82 -13.92 -15.23 -4.93
CA GLY A 82 -15.36 -15.07 -5.08
C GLY A 82 -16.14 -16.38 -5.19
N GLN A 83 -15.56 -17.45 -5.74
CA GLN A 83 -16.20 -18.78 -5.80
C GLN A 83 -16.00 -19.54 -4.48
N LEU A 84 -14.78 -19.47 -3.96
CA LEU A 84 -14.34 -20.17 -2.76
C LEU A 84 -15.06 -19.69 -1.49
N LEU A 85 -15.25 -18.38 -1.32
CA LEU A 85 -15.90 -17.79 -0.14
C LEU A 85 -17.43 -17.90 -0.15
N ARG A 86 -18.06 -18.04 -1.32
CA ARG A 86 -19.52 -18.13 -1.47
C ARG A 86 -20.02 -19.58 -1.60
N GLY A 87 -19.11 -20.55 -1.58
CA GLY A 87 -19.46 -21.96 -1.71
C GLY A 87 -20.20 -22.52 -0.48
N PRO A 88 -21.06 -23.54 -0.65
CA PRO A 88 -21.85 -24.13 0.43
C PRO A 88 -21.03 -24.79 1.54
N ARG A 89 -19.74 -25.09 1.28
CA ARG A 89 -18.78 -25.64 2.25
C ARG A 89 -17.59 -24.71 2.52
N ALA A 90 -17.72 -23.42 2.20
CA ALA A 90 -16.64 -22.44 2.31
C ALA A 90 -15.95 -22.47 3.68
N ARG A 91 -16.72 -22.44 4.76
CA ARG A 91 -16.17 -22.44 6.11
C ARG A 91 -15.40 -23.72 6.43
N GLU A 92 -16.03 -24.88 6.22
CA GLU A 92 -15.44 -26.20 6.54
C GLU A 92 -14.15 -26.47 5.76
N SER A 93 -14.10 -26.04 4.49
CA SER A 93 -12.93 -26.26 3.63
C SER A 93 -11.81 -25.24 3.85
N LEU A 94 -12.11 -24.06 4.40
CA LEU A 94 -11.11 -23.00 4.64
C LEU A 94 -10.58 -22.95 6.06
N GLU A 95 -11.31 -23.48 7.04
CA GLU A 95 -10.84 -23.51 8.42
C GLU A 95 -9.49 -24.25 8.59
N PRO A 96 -9.24 -25.41 7.94
CA PRO A 96 -7.92 -26.05 7.99
C PRO A 96 -6.82 -25.20 7.35
N LEU A 97 -7.12 -24.56 6.22
CA LEU A 97 -6.18 -23.64 5.55
C LEU A 97 -5.83 -22.46 6.46
N LEU A 98 -6.83 -21.81 7.06
CA LEU A 98 -6.62 -20.69 7.97
C LEU A 98 -5.83 -21.12 9.21
N ALA A 99 -6.13 -22.31 9.75
CA ALA A 99 -5.36 -22.88 10.86
C ALA A 99 -3.89 -23.09 10.48
N ALA A 100 -3.62 -23.67 9.29
CA ALA A 100 -2.27 -23.90 8.79
C ALA A 100 -1.50 -22.59 8.50
N LEU A 101 -2.20 -21.51 8.20
CA LEU A 101 -1.65 -20.18 7.96
C LEU A 101 -1.48 -19.33 9.22
N THR A 102 -1.90 -19.83 10.40
CA THR A 102 -1.73 -19.10 11.66
C THR A 102 -0.25 -18.80 11.90
N ASP A 103 0.07 -17.53 12.14
CA ASP A 103 1.45 -17.00 12.29
C ASP A 103 2.37 -17.20 11.06
N ARG A 104 1.81 -17.68 9.94
CA ARG A 104 2.51 -17.95 8.68
C ARG A 104 1.95 -17.17 7.49
N ALA A 105 0.99 -16.28 7.73
CA ALA A 105 0.45 -15.36 6.75
C ALA A 105 0.43 -13.94 7.30
N HIS A 106 0.68 -12.98 6.42
CA HIS A 106 0.54 -11.56 6.70
C HIS A 106 -0.19 -10.90 5.54
N VAL A 107 -1.26 -10.17 5.86
CA VAL A 107 -2.09 -9.47 4.88
C VAL A 107 -2.11 -8.00 5.23
N GLN A 108 -1.63 -7.19 4.30
CA GLN A 108 -1.80 -5.75 4.37
C GLN A 108 -3.02 -5.34 3.58
N VAL A 109 -3.87 -4.54 4.24
CA VAL A 109 -5.06 -3.95 3.62
C VAL A 109 -4.82 -2.46 3.49
N VAL A 110 -4.70 -2.00 2.25
CA VAL A 110 -4.48 -0.60 1.90
C VAL A 110 -5.81 0.00 1.46
N ASP A 111 -6.40 0.83 2.31
CA ASP A 111 -7.51 1.70 1.91
C ASP A 111 -6.98 2.74 0.91
N LYS A 112 -7.55 2.77 -0.30
CA LYS A 112 -7.02 3.57 -1.40
C LYS A 112 -7.15 5.07 -1.14
N GLU A 113 -8.24 5.51 -0.50
CA GLU A 113 -8.42 6.92 -0.15
C GLU A 113 -7.47 7.34 0.96
N LEU A 114 -7.34 6.53 2.02
CA LEU A 114 -6.37 6.80 3.09
C LEU A 114 -4.94 6.81 2.56
N PHE A 115 -4.60 5.92 1.62
CA PHE A 115 -3.32 5.95 0.91
C PHE A 115 -3.13 7.28 0.18
N LEU A 116 -4.10 7.73 -0.62
CA LEU A 116 -4.00 9.00 -1.35
C LEU A 116 -3.82 10.19 -0.41
N VAL A 117 -4.53 10.22 0.72
CA VAL A 117 -4.41 11.28 1.72
C VAL A 117 -3.05 11.26 2.39
N THR A 118 -2.55 10.06 2.71
CA THR A 118 -1.19 9.86 3.22
C THR A 118 -0.18 10.41 2.22
N ARG A 119 -0.34 10.16 0.91
CA ARG A 119 0.50 10.74 -0.14
C ARG A 119 0.38 12.26 -0.25
N VAL A 120 -0.82 12.83 -0.12
CA VAL A 120 -1.00 14.29 -0.08
C VAL A 120 -0.14 14.90 1.04
N VAL A 121 -0.29 14.37 2.25
CA VAL A 121 0.36 14.90 3.46
C VAL A 121 1.88 14.70 3.37
N ASP A 122 2.34 13.48 3.06
CA ASP A 122 3.77 13.15 3.00
C ASP A 122 4.53 13.90 1.90
N LEU A 123 3.92 14.03 0.71
CA LEU A 123 4.56 14.72 -0.41
C LEU A 123 4.51 16.24 -0.25
N LEU A 124 3.41 16.79 0.27
CA LEU A 124 3.14 18.22 0.19
C LEU A 124 3.33 18.98 1.50
N LEU A 125 3.56 18.29 2.64
CA LEU A 125 3.90 18.93 3.92
C LEU A 125 5.34 18.66 4.37
N SER A 126 5.91 17.51 4.02
CA SER A 126 7.30 17.14 4.34
C SER A 126 8.13 16.83 3.11
N GLU A 127 9.44 16.64 3.33
CA GLU A 127 10.35 16.21 2.28
C GLU A 127 9.96 14.78 1.83
N PRO A 128 9.72 14.54 0.53
CA PRO A 128 9.37 13.21 0.04
C PRO A 128 10.43 12.17 0.39
N SER A 129 9.99 11.00 0.84
CA SER A 129 10.85 9.88 1.23
C SER A 129 10.16 8.55 0.98
N TYR A 130 10.92 7.51 0.63
CA TYR A 130 10.41 6.14 0.52
C TYR A 130 9.98 5.54 1.87
N ALA A 131 10.44 6.09 3.00
CA ALA A 131 9.95 5.71 4.32
C ALA A 131 8.54 6.22 4.60
N ALA A 132 8.12 7.29 3.91
CA ALA A 132 6.81 7.90 4.14
C ALA A 132 5.68 6.90 3.82
N GLY A 133 4.64 6.86 4.64
CA GLY A 133 3.52 5.92 4.50
C GLY A 133 3.82 4.49 4.94
N THR A 134 5.01 4.24 5.50
CA THR A 134 5.37 2.98 6.17
C THR A 134 5.35 3.20 7.70
N SER A 135 5.68 2.18 8.46
CA SER A 135 5.93 2.22 9.90
C SER A 135 7.25 2.90 10.25
N LEU A 136 8.17 3.05 9.28
CA LEU A 136 9.46 3.72 9.47
C LEU A 136 9.36 5.25 9.57
N SER A 137 8.26 5.84 9.09
CA SER A 137 7.97 7.28 9.22
C SER A 137 6.48 7.44 9.52
N SER A 138 6.19 7.87 10.75
CA SER A 138 4.82 7.96 11.28
C SER A 138 4.44 9.38 11.74
N GLU A 139 5.34 10.35 11.57
CA GLU A 139 5.20 11.72 12.08
C GLU A 139 3.94 12.40 11.54
N LEU A 140 3.63 12.16 10.27
CA LEU A 140 2.49 12.75 9.57
C LEU A 140 1.24 11.87 9.56
N ARG A 141 1.31 10.65 10.10
CA ARG A 141 0.17 9.73 10.17
C ARG A 141 -1.03 10.32 10.91
N PRO A 142 -0.87 11.04 12.05
CA PRO A 142 -2.01 11.72 12.70
C PRO A 142 -2.67 12.76 11.81
N ALA A 143 -1.90 13.53 11.03
CA ALA A 143 -2.44 14.55 10.12
C ALA A 143 -3.21 13.92 8.95
N ALA A 144 -2.69 12.84 8.36
CA ALA A 144 -3.39 12.09 7.31
C ALA A 144 -4.70 11.47 7.81
N LEU A 145 -4.69 10.89 9.02
CA LEU A 145 -5.89 10.31 9.63
C LEU A 145 -6.94 11.36 9.98
N ALA A 146 -6.52 12.53 10.49
CA ALA A 146 -7.44 13.63 10.77
C ALA A 146 -8.12 14.11 9.49
N LEU A 147 -7.34 14.36 8.43
CA LEU A 147 -7.88 14.77 7.13
C LEU A 147 -8.78 13.70 6.50
N TYR A 148 -8.40 12.43 6.57
CA TYR A 148 -9.22 11.31 6.07
C TYR A 148 -10.57 11.23 6.78
N ARG A 149 -10.58 11.29 8.12
CA ARG A 149 -11.81 11.17 8.92
C ARG A 149 -12.74 12.36 8.73
N ALA A 150 -12.21 13.58 8.71
CA ALA A 150 -13.01 14.78 8.54
C ALA A 150 -13.48 14.92 7.08
N GLY A 151 -12.56 14.79 6.13
CA GLY A 151 -12.81 14.99 4.71
C GLY A 151 -13.82 14.01 4.12
N ARG A 152 -13.75 12.72 4.43
CA ARG A 152 -14.70 11.70 3.90
C ARG A 152 -16.17 12.00 4.17
N THR A 153 -16.46 12.80 5.19
CA THR A 153 -17.83 13.18 5.55
C THR A 153 -18.37 14.34 4.70
N ARG A 154 -17.56 14.88 3.79
CA ARG A 154 -17.90 16.01 2.90
C ARG A 154 -18.38 15.57 1.51
N GLY A 155 -18.41 14.27 1.23
CA GLY A 155 -18.97 13.74 -0.02
C GLY A 155 -18.26 14.29 -1.27
N ARG A 156 -18.96 15.09 -2.08
CA ARG A 156 -18.42 15.55 -3.38
C ARG A 156 -17.15 16.39 -3.27
N ASP A 157 -16.99 17.16 -2.20
CA ASP A 157 -15.78 17.98 -2.02
C ASP A 157 -14.56 17.10 -1.70
N TRP A 158 -14.78 15.97 -1.03
CA TRP A 158 -13.76 14.94 -0.82
C TRP A 158 -13.34 14.29 -2.13
N ASP A 159 -14.32 13.86 -2.93
CA ASP A 159 -14.08 13.22 -4.23
C ASP A 159 -13.32 14.17 -5.17
N ALA A 160 -13.70 15.44 -5.19
CA ALA A 160 -13.05 16.49 -5.99
C ALA A 160 -11.61 16.72 -5.52
N PHE A 161 -11.38 16.77 -4.21
CA PHE A 161 -10.05 16.93 -3.63
C PHE A 161 -9.11 15.79 -4.03
N LEU A 162 -9.51 14.53 -3.80
CA LEU A 162 -8.68 13.37 -4.16
C LEU A 162 -8.48 13.24 -5.67
N SER A 163 -9.52 13.50 -6.47
CA SER A 163 -9.43 13.48 -7.94
C SER A 163 -8.44 14.52 -8.45
N SER A 164 -8.53 15.75 -7.94
CA SER A 164 -7.62 16.83 -8.33
C SER A 164 -6.16 16.54 -7.96
N PHE A 165 -5.92 15.88 -6.82
CA PHE A 165 -4.57 15.42 -6.45
C PHE A 165 -4.05 14.35 -7.41
N VAL A 166 -4.87 13.33 -7.74
CA VAL A 166 -4.48 12.28 -8.70
C VAL A 166 -4.14 12.88 -10.06
N GLU A 167 -4.91 13.87 -10.54
CA GLU A 167 -4.60 14.57 -11.78
C GLU A 167 -3.31 15.39 -11.69
N LEU A 168 -3.08 16.06 -10.56
CA LEU A 168 -1.89 16.86 -10.28
C LEU A 168 -0.59 16.05 -10.40
N VAL A 169 -0.56 14.86 -9.80
CA VAL A 169 0.65 14.01 -9.79
C VAL A 169 0.82 13.16 -11.06
N ARG A 170 -0.19 13.10 -11.93
CA ARG A 170 -0.13 12.43 -13.26
C ARG A 170 0.42 13.32 -14.39
N THR A 171 0.84 14.54 -14.07
CA THR A 171 1.16 15.63 -15.02
C THR A 171 2.11 15.26 -16.17
N LYS A 172 3.00 14.27 -16.01
CA LYS A 172 3.83 13.72 -17.10
C LYS A 172 3.06 13.15 -18.27
N LYS A 173 1.97 12.45 -18.00
CA LYS A 173 1.24 11.70 -19.04
C LYS A 173 0.43 12.59 -19.97
N ARG A 174 0.22 13.86 -19.64
CA ARG A 174 -0.82 14.68 -20.30
C ARG A 174 -0.34 15.96 -21.02
N GLN A 175 0.95 16.31 -20.98
CA GLN A 175 1.48 17.61 -21.51
C GLN A 175 0.58 18.81 -21.16
N GLN A 176 -0.07 18.77 -19.99
CA GLN A 176 -1.10 19.74 -19.61
C GLN A 176 -0.46 21.00 -19.01
N PRO A 177 -1.13 22.16 -19.13
CA PRO A 177 -0.65 23.38 -18.50
C PRO A 177 -0.70 23.23 -16.97
N VAL A 178 0.46 22.95 -16.36
CA VAL A 178 0.67 22.70 -14.91
C VAL A 178 -0.08 23.71 -14.05
N ARG A 179 -0.15 24.98 -14.48
CA ARG A 179 -0.88 26.05 -13.81
C ARG A 179 -2.37 25.73 -13.60
N ARG A 180 -3.07 25.23 -14.63
CA ARG A 180 -4.52 24.95 -14.53
C ARG A 180 -4.81 23.81 -13.56
N ILE A 181 -4.00 22.75 -13.59
CA ILE A 181 -4.19 21.60 -12.69
C ILE A 181 -3.85 22.00 -11.25
N LEU A 182 -2.80 22.81 -11.05
CA LEU A 182 -2.47 23.38 -9.75
C LEU A 182 -3.64 24.21 -9.23
N ASP A 183 -4.18 25.13 -10.03
CA ASP A 183 -5.33 25.96 -9.63
C ASP A 183 -6.56 25.12 -9.27
N ALA A 184 -6.83 24.03 -10.03
CA ALA A 184 -7.92 23.10 -9.73
C ALA A 184 -7.72 22.36 -8.40
N PHE A 185 -6.51 21.88 -8.10
CA PHE A 185 -6.21 21.24 -6.82
C PHE A 185 -6.40 22.19 -5.64
N PHE A 186 -5.92 23.42 -5.75
CA PHE A 186 -6.08 24.42 -4.70
C PHE A 186 -7.53 24.87 -4.53
N HIS A 187 -8.31 24.94 -5.61
CA HIS A 187 -9.75 25.20 -5.52
C HIS A 187 -10.49 24.07 -4.79
N ALA A 188 -10.19 22.81 -5.10
CA ALA A 188 -10.78 21.66 -4.41
C ALA A 188 -10.37 21.58 -2.93
N ARG A 189 -9.11 21.90 -2.62
CA ARG A 189 -8.61 22.04 -1.23
C ARG A 189 -9.39 23.10 -0.46
N ASP A 190 -9.62 24.27 -1.06
CA ASP A 190 -10.31 25.39 -0.42
C ASP A 190 -11.79 25.06 -0.18
N ALA A 191 -12.47 24.50 -1.18
CA ALA A 191 -13.85 24.03 -1.02
C ALA A 191 -13.99 22.96 0.08
N LEU A 192 -13.04 22.02 0.15
CA LEU A 192 -13.01 21.03 1.22
C LEU A 192 -12.82 21.69 2.59
N ALA A 193 -11.91 22.66 2.71
CA ALA A 193 -11.63 23.36 3.95
C ALA A 193 -12.81 24.20 4.45
N ASP A 194 -13.51 24.89 3.54
CA ASP A 194 -14.68 25.72 3.87
C ASP A 194 -15.82 24.91 4.52
N GLY A 195 -15.90 23.61 4.21
CA GLY A 195 -16.89 22.68 4.77
C GLY A 195 -16.47 22.00 6.07
N LEU A 196 -15.29 22.28 6.64
CA LEU A 196 -14.81 21.67 7.88
C LEU A 196 -15.18 22.50 9.10
N ASP A 197 -15.61 21.82 10.18
CA ASP A 197 -15.87 22.45 11.47
C ASP A 197 -14.55 22.72 12.21
N ALA A 198 -14.43 23.89 12.84
CA ALA A 198 -13.19 24.34 13.48
C ALA A 198 -12.79 23.57 14.78
N ASP A 199 -13.65 22.68 15.30
CA ASP A 199 -13.55 22.14 16.67
C ASP A 199 -12.97 20.71 16.76
N ALA A 200 -12.41 20.17 15.67
CA ALA A 200 -11.97 18.77 15.59
C ALA A 200 -10.45 18.56 15.75
N GLY A 201 -9.90 18.68 16.97
CA GLY A 201 -8.58 18.13 17.33
C GLY A 201 -7.42 18.61 16.44
N VAL A 202 -6.46 17.73 16.05
CA VAL A 202 -5.53 18.06 14.94
C VAL A 202 -6.39 18.43 13.75
N ASP A 203 -6.51 19.72 13.52
CA ASP A 203 -7.56 20.25 12.70
C ASP A 203 -7.24 19.94 11.23
N ALA A 204 -8.13 19.19 10.58
CA ALA A 204 -8.03 18.91 9.16
C ALA A 204 -7.95 20.22 8.34
N GLY A 205 -8.55 21.32 8.83
CA GLY A 205 -8.36 22.67 8.31
C GLY A 205 -6.91 23.15 8.37
N THR A 206 -6.23 22.96 9.51
CA THR A 206 -4.79 23.23 9.66
C THR A 206 -3.94 22.39 8.71
N VAL A 207 -4.26 21.11 8.52
CA VAL A 207 -3.57 20.25 7.54
C VAL A 207 -3.73 20.82 6.13
N LEU A 208 -4.95 21.18 5.73
CA LEU A 208 -5.24 21.77 4.42
C LEU A 208 -4.56 23.14 4.24
N ALA A 209 -4.54 23.98 5.28
CA ALA A 209 -3.86 25.28 5.27
C ALA A 209 -2.34 25.14 5.07
N GLY A 210 -1.74 24.07 5.60
CA GLY A 210 -0.33 23.74 5.42
C GLY A 210 0.06 23.35 3.99
N LEU A 211 -0.90 22.91 3.16
CA LEU A 211 -0.65 22.60 1.76
C LEU A 211 -0.45 23.91 1.00
N THR A 212 0.79 24.30 0.68
CA THR A 212 1.06 25.60 0.03
C THR A 212 1.36 25.48 -1.47
N ARG A 213 0.92 26.46 -2.26
CA ARG A 213 1.21 26.52 -3.72
C ARG A 213 2.70 26.45 -4.02
N THR A 214 3.53 27.08 -3.19
CA THR A 214 4.99 27.09 -3.35
C THR A 214 5.58 25.69 -3.22
N ARG A 215 5.26 24.98 -2.13
CA ARG A 215 5.75 23.62 -1.89
C ARG A 215 5.21 22.64 -2.93
N THR A 216 3.92 22.69 -3.21
CA THR A 216 3.31 21.84 -4.24
C THR A 216 3.99 22.02 -5.59
N ARG A 217 4.25 23.27 -6.02
CA ARG A 217 4.97 23.51 -7.27
C ARG A 217 6.39 22.95 -7.28
N ALA A 218 7.11 23.05 -6.16
CA ALA A 218 8.45 22.50 -6.04
C ALA A 218 8.45 20.96 -6.18
N VAL A 219 7.51 20.27 -5.53
CA VAL A 219 7.34 18.81 -5.63
C VAL A 219 6.97 18.41 -7.05
N LEU A 220 6.04 19.14 -7.70
CA LEU A 220 5.66 18.84 -9.08
C LEU A 220 6.80 19.03 -10.06
N ALA A 221 7.65 20.05 -9.87
CA ALA A 221 8.85 20.22 -10.71
C ALA A 221 9.76 18.99 -10.62
N ARG A 222 9.99 18.46 -9.41
CA ARG A 222 10.79 17.25 -9.19
C ARG A 222 10.17 16.02 -9.84
N LEU A 223 8.85 15.84 -9.68
CA LEU A 223 8.12 14.77 -10.35
C LEU A 223 8.22 14.87 -11.88
N VAL A 224 8.08 16.07 -12.46
CA VAL A 224 8.25 16.33 -13.90
C VAL A 224 9.66 15.97 -14.39
N HIS A 225 10.67 16.01 -13.52
CA HIS A 225 12.05 15.67 -13.86
C HIS A 225 12.47 14.23 -13.50
N ASP A 226 11.54 13.35 -13.09
CA ASP A 226 11.86 11.96 -12.66
C ASP A 226 12.90 11.93 -11.54
N ASP A 227 12.81 12.88 -10.59
CA ASP A 227 13.70 12.86 -9.43
C ASP A 227 13.53 11.54 -8.67
N PRO A 228 14.56 10.66 -8.63
CA PRO A 228 14.44 9.33 -8.04
C PRO A 228 14.27 9.38 -6.51
N ALA A 229 14.56 10.52 -5.87
CA ALA A 229 14.34 10.72 -4.44
C ALA A 229 12.85 10.91 -4.09
N VAL A 230 12.00 11.20 -5.08
CA VAL A 230 10.55 11.32 -4.87
C VAL A 230 9.88 9.98 -5.22
N PRO A 231 9.30 9.26 -4.24
CA PRO A 231 8.63 8.00 -4.53
C PRO A 231 7.44 8.22 -5.48
N PRO A 232 7.14 7.27 -6.39
CA PRO A 232 5.98 7.34 -7.27
C PRO A 232 4.68 7.59 -6.47
N PRO A 233 3.99 8.73 -6.67
CA PRO A 233 2.88 9.15 -5.80
C PRO A 233 1.67 8.22 -5.81
N LEU A 234 1.49 7.44 -6.88
CA LEU A 234 0.33 6.57 -7.09
C LEU A 234 0.70 5.09 -7.09
N GLU A 235 1.79 4.73 -6.39
CA GLU A 235 2.27 3.35 -6.28
C GLU A 235 2.10 2.81 -4.84
N PRO A 236 0.94 2.23 -4.51
CA PRO A 236 0.69 1.68 -3.17
C PRO A 236 1.46 0.39 -2.90
N MET A 237 2.01 -0.30 -3.91
CA MET A 237 2.77 -1.54 -3.68
C MET A 237 4.15 -1.29 -3.08
N LEU A 238 4.74 -0.11 -3.28
CA LEU A 238 6.01 0.23 -2.66
C LEU A 238 5.95 0.23 -1.12
N PRO A 239 5.04 0.99 -0.46
CA PRO A 239 4.93 0.91 1.00
C PRO A 239 4.40 -0.45 1.47
N ALA A 240 3.54 -1.13 0.71
CA ALA A 240 3.05 -2.46 1.08
C ALA A 240 4.19 -3.50 1.12
N LEU A 241 5.03 -3.55 0.08
CA LEU A 241 6.21 -4.42 0.06
C LEU A 241 7.19 -4.09 1.19
N ALA A 242 7.42 -2.79 1.45
CA ALA A 242 8.28 -2.36 2.54
C ALA A 242 7.77 -2.87 3.91
N GLU A 243 6.48 -2.69 4.19
CA GLU A 243 5.83 -3.21 5.41
C GLU A 243 5.88 -4.75 5.49
N THR A 244 5.79 -5.46 4.36
CA THR A 244 5.89 -6.93 4.31
C THR A 244 7.29 -7.36 4.70
N VAL A 245 8.32 -6.72 4.15
CA VAL A 245 9.71 -6.97 4.52
C VAL A 245 9.96 -6.65 5.99
N LEU A 246 9.42 -5.55 6.51
CA LEU A 246 9.55 -5.18 7.93
C LEU A 246 8.89 -6.20 8.85
N PHE A 247 7.70 -6.68 8.49
CA PHE A 247 7.00 -7.73 9.23
C PHE A 247 7.81 -9.03 9.30
N TRP A 248 8.22 -9.57 8.14
CA TRP A 248 8.87 -10.88 8.06
C TRP A 248 10.31 -10.87 8.57
N SER A 249 11.04 -9.76 8.35
CA SER A 249 12.40 -9.61 8.89
C SER A 249 12.39 -9.59 10.41
N GLY A 250 11.39 -8.95 11.03
CA GLY A 250 11.37 -8.69 12.47
C GLY A 250 12.68 -8.05 12.98
N GLY A 251 13.39 -7.33 12.11
CA GLY A 251 14.72 -6.76 12.34
C GLY A 251 15.86 -7.77 12.55
N ARG A 252 15.62 -9.07 12.36
CA ARG A 252 16.56 -10.15 12.73
C ARG A 252 16.79 -11.19 11.63
N ARG A 253 16.07 -11.09 10.52
CA ARG A 253 16.08 -12.05 9.42
C ARG A 253 16.13 -11.34 8.08
N GLN A 254 16.75 -11.97 7.10
CA GLN A 254 16.64 -11.55 5.71
C GLN A 254 15.36 -12.13 5.10
N VAL A 255 14.69 -11.32 4.29
CA VAL A 255 13.47 -11.72 3.56
C VAL A 255 13.84 -11.92 2.10
N LEU A 256 13.49 -13.08 1.57
CA LEU A 256 13.48 -13.39 0.15
C LEU A 256 12.02 -13.45 -0.32
N VAL A 257 11.70 -12.73 -1.39
CA VAL A 257 10.35 -12.68 -1.99
C VAL A 257 10.42 -13.28 -3.40
#